data_AF-A0AA39V353-F1
#
_entry.id   AF-A0AA39V353-F1
#
_cell.length_a   1.000
_cell.length_b   1.000
_cell.length_c   1.000
_cell.angle_alpha   90.00
_cell.angle_beta   90.00
_cell.angle_gamma   90.00
#
_symmetry.space_group_name_H-M   'P 1'
#
loop_
_entity.id
_entity.type
_entity.pdbx_description
1 polymer ?
#
loop_
_entity_poly.entity_id
_entity_poly.type
_entity_poly.pdbx_seq_one_letter_code
_entity_poly.pdbx_strand_id
1 'polypeptide(L)'
;MDVTRGKIREARYRNADGRWFVPEGSLVSALEVIRQSLQNHCDVEPFAVQWMIQAIEKGGRKTFAALILIREEKKIIAFLEHYLQSDSQNLDSRLPFSKSELETILSPDVASEFYEHQWELIAPVFTHRLLHRNIPIEFILPFVESRRIGGGGFGDVYEVVITAGHHKFKDINTTKV
;
A
#
# COMPACT_ATOMS: atom_id res chain seq x y z
N MET A 1 -0.89 -21.34 9.44
CA MET A 1 -1.16 -20.54 8.22
C MET A 1 -2.11 -19.40 8.61
N ASP A 2 -1.95 -18.23 7.99
CA ASP A 2 -2.97 -17.17 7.82
C ASP A 2 -3.25 -16.07 8.85
N VAL A 3 -2.58 -15.99 10.01
CA VAL A 3 -2.81 -14.85 10.92
C VAL A 3 -2.41 -13.52 10.27
N THR A 4 -1.30 -13.49 9.53
CA THR A 4 -0.80 -12.28 8.85
C THR A 4 -1.73 -11.78 7.77
N ARG A 5 -2.10 -12.67 6.85
CA ARG A 5 -3.00 -12.33 5.75
C ARG A 5 -4.39 -11.96 6.27
N GLY A 6 -4.87 -12.67 7.29
CA GLY A 6 -6.09 -12.34 8.02
C GLY A 6 -6.07 -10.90 8.52
N LYS A 7 -5.02 -10.52 9.26
CA LYS A 7 -4.84 -9.16 9.78
C LYS A 7 -4.79 -8.09 8.69
N ILE A 8 -4.08 -8.32 7.57
CA ILE A 8 -4.06 -7.35 6.46
C ILE A 8 -5.45 -7.23 5.83
N ARG A 9 -6.17 -8.34 5.66
CA ARG A 9 -7.53 -8.34 5.10
C ARG A 9 -8.54 -7.66 6.04
N GLU A 10 -8.44 -7.90 7.34
CA GLU A 10 -9.26 -7.26 8.38
C GLU A 10 -8.99 -5.76 8.48
N ALA A 11 -7.76 -5.33 8.19
CA ALA A 11 -7.40 -3.93 8.15
C ALA A 11 -7.91 -3.18 6.90
N ARG A 12 -8.50 -3.88 5.91
CA ARG A 12 -9.02 -3.25 4.69
C ARG A 12 -10.32 -2.52 4.98
N TYR A 13 -10.48 -1.39 4.32
CA TYR A 13 -11.70 -0.61 4.30
C TYR A 13 -12.30 -0.66 2.90
N ARG A 14 -13.63 -0.64 2.84
CA ARG A 14 -14.35 -0.52 1.58
C ARG A 14 -14.66 0.95 1.33
N ASN A 15 -14.30 1.44 0.16
CA ASN A 15 -14.62 2.81 -0.26
C ASN A 15 -16.06 2.91 -0.79
N ALA A 16 -16.51 4.11 -1.11
CA ALA A 16 -17.83 4.41 -1.64
C ALA A 16 -18.12 3.72 -2.99
N ASP A 17 -17.08 3.43 -3.78
CA ASP A 17 -17.18 2.70 -5.05
C ASP A 17 -17.16 1.17 -4.86
N GLY A 18 -17.12 0.70 -3.60
CA GLY A 18 -17.09 -0.72 -3.27
C GLY A 18 -15.72 -1.39 -3.42
N ARG A 19 -14.65 -0.63 -3.69
CA ARG A 19 -13.26 -1.11 -3.81
C ARG A 19 -12.58 -1.16 -2.44
N TRP A 20 -11.68 -2.13 -2.25
CA TRP A 20 -10.92 -2.29 -1.01
C TRP A 20 -9.64 -1.48 -1.03
N PHE A 21 -9.31 -0.86 0.10
CA PHE A 21 -8.01 -0.23 0.32
C PHE A 21 -7.54 -0.46 1.75
N VAL A 22 -6.23 -0.32 1.97
CA VAL A 22 -5.62 -0.39 3.30
C VAL A 22 -5.26 1.03 3.75
N PRO A 23 -5.72 1.49 4.93
CA PRO A 23 -5.31 2.76 5.51
C PRO A 23 -3.80 2.88 5.71
N GLU A 24 -3.24 4.06 5.43
CA GLU A 24 -1.84 4.33 5.78
C GLU A 24 -1.68 4.20 7.31
N GLY A 25 -0.65 3.49 7.74
CA GLY A 25 -0.40 3.21 9.16
C GLY A 25 -0.96 1.87 9.65
N SER A 26 -1.97 1.28 9.00
CA SER A 26 -2.47 -0.06 9.36
C SER A 26 -1.46 -1.18 9.12
N LEU A 27 -0.48 -0.93 8.23
CA LEU A 27 0.64 -1.85 7.98
C LEU A 27 1.74 -1.76 9.04
N VAL A 28 1.72 -0.79 9.97
CA VAL A 28 2.73 -0.68 11.03
C VAL A 28 2.61 -1.85 12.01
N SER A 29 1.38 -2.21 12.40
CA SER A 29 1.13 -3.42 13.21
C SER A 29 1.46 -4.72 12.47
N ALA A 30 1.61 -4.68 11.15
CA ALA A 30 1.99 -5.86 10.37
C ALA A 30 3.48 -6.20 10.54
N LEU A 31 4.36 -5.27 10.93
CA LEU A 31 5.81 -5.49 11.06
C LEU A 31 6.18 -6.66 11.98
N GLU A 32 5.51 -6.79 13.12
CA GLU A 32 5.75 -7.92 14.03
C GLU A 32 5.39 -9.25 13.36
N VAL A 33 4.37 -9.20 12.51
CA VAL A 33 3.91 -10.35 11.76
C VAL A 33 4.78 -10.65 10.54
N ILE A 34 5.39 -9.62 9.94
CA ILE A 34 6.42 -9.73 8.90
C ILE A 34 7.65 -10.45 9.46
N ARG A 35 8.12 -10.05 10.65
CA ARG A 35 9.22 -10.70 11.36
C ARG A 35 8.93 -12.18 11.59
N GLN A 36 7.75 -12.50 12.12
CA GLN A 36 7.33 -13.90 12.35
C GLN A 36 7.21 -14.68 11.04
N SER A 37 6.69 -14.07 9.97
CA SER A 37 6.54 -14.73 8.68
C SER A 37 7.89 -15.06 8.04
N LEU A 38 8.85 -14.13 8.09
CA LEU A 38 10.19 -14.35 7.57
C LEU A 38 10.93 -15.44 8.36
N GLN A 39 10.82 -15.44 9.70
CA GLN A 39 11.46 -16.44 10.55
C GLN A 39 10.87 -17.85 10.38
N ASN A 40 9.56 -17.96 10.14
CA ASN A 40 8.87 -19.25 10.08
C ASN A 40 8.77 -19.84 8.67
N HIS A 41 8.88 -19.02 7.63
CA HIS A 41 8.58 -19.44 6.27
C HIS A 41 9.73 -19.26 5.28
N CYS A 42 10.71 -18.42 5.56
CA CYS A 42 11.88 -18.31 4.70
C CYS A 42 13.01 -19.19 5.26
N ASP A 43 13.38 -20.25 4.53
CA ASP A 43 14.61 -21.03 4.78
C ASP A 43 15.83 -20.18 4.40
N VAL A 44 16.06 -19.11 5.17
CA VAL A 44 17.08 -18.12 4.90
C VAL A 44 17.96 -17.99 6.13
N GLU A 45 19.27 -17.86 5.88
CA GLU A 45 20.28 -17.60 6.91
C GLU A 45 19.83 -16.49 7.88
N PRO A 46 19.98 -16.66 9.21
CA PRO A 46 19.50 -15.70 10.20
C PRO A 46 19.97 -14.25 9.97
N PHE A 47 21.20 -14.10 9.45
CA PHE A 47 21.77 -12.80 9.10
C PHE A 47 21.01 -12.11 7.95
N ALA A 48 20.65 -12.87 6.93
CA ALA A 48 19.88 -12.36 5.80
C ALA A 48 18.44 -12.02 6.23
N VAL A 49 17.83 -12.76 7.16
CA VAL A 49 16.52 -12.41 7.74
C VAL A 49 16.54 -11.03 8.41
N GLN A 50 17.56 -10.75 9.22
CA GLN A 50 17.69 -9.46 9.89
C GLN A 50 17.84 -8.30 8.89
N TRP A 51 18.64 -8.49 7.84
CA TRP A 51 18.78 -7.51 6.78
C TRP A 51 17.46 -7.27 6.03
N MET A 52 16.73 -8.33 5.68
CA MET A 52 15.43 -8.23 5.02
C MET A 52 14.41 -7.46 5.87
N ILE A 53 14.35 -7.72 7.17
CA ILE A 53 13.47 -6.99 8.09
C ILE A 53 13.79 -5.50 8.04
N GLN A 54 15.07 -5.12 8.12
CA GLN A 54 15.47 -3.71 8.07
C GLN A 54 15.13 -3.05 6.73
N ALA A 55 15.31 -3.76 5.62
CA ALA A 55 14.92 -3.28 4.30
C ALA A 55 13.41 -3.00 4.21
N ILE A 56 12.59 -3.95 4.67
CA ILE A 56 11.13 -3.82 4.69
C ILE A 56 10.71 -2.68 5.63
N GLU A 57 11.34 -2.56 6.79
CA GLU A 57 11.07 -1.50 7.77
C GLU A 57 11.34 -0.11 7.21
N LYS A 58 12.41 0.06 6.43
CA LYS A 58 12.81 1.35 5.83
C LYS A 58 11.94 1.79 4.66
N GLY A 59 11.30 0.87 3.97
CA GLY A 59 10.42 1.23 2.85
C GLY A 59 10.07 0.07 1.93
N GLY A 60 9.72 -1.11 2.45
CA GLY A 60 9.24 -2.23 1.64
C GLY A 60 7.94 -2.84 2.18
N ARG A 61 7.22 -2.13 3.05
CA ARG A 61 6.07 -2.65 3.78
C ARG A 61 4.89 -2.91 2.86
N LYS A 62 4.63 -2.01 1.91
CA LYS A 62 3.53 -2.15 0.95
C LYS A 62 3.82 -3.27 -0.03
N THR A 63 5.04 -3.30 -0.56
CA THR A 63 5.49 -4.37 -1.47
C THR A 63 5.40 -5.73 -0.79
N PHE A 64 5.89 -5.85 0.44
CA PHE A 64 5.78 -7.10 1.18
C PHE A 64 4.32 -7.45 1.56
N ALA A 65 3.50 -6.46 1.91
CA ALA A 65 2.07 -6.69 2.14
C ALA A 65 1.36 -7.23 0.90
N ALA A 66 1.68 -6.74 -0.30
CA ALA A 66 1.15 -7.29 -1.55
C ALA A 66 1.54 -8.77 -1.73
N LEU A 67 2.79 -9.13 -1.45
CA LEU A 67 3.26 -10.52 -1.48
C LEU A 67 2.53 -11.41 -0.47
N ILE A 68 2.26 -10.92 0.75
CA ILE A 68 1.46 -11.65 1.74
C ILE A 68 0.02 -11.88 1.23
N LEU A 69 -0.57 -10.89 0.57
CA LEU A 69 -1.94 -11.00 0.07
C LEU A 69 -2.10 -12.11 -0.97
N ILE A 70 -1.07 -12.33 -1.78
CA ILE A 70 -1.00 -13.37 -2.83
C ILE A 70 -0.28 -14.65 -2.38
N ARG A 71 0.13 -14.75 -1.11
CA ARG A 71 0.82 -15.92 -0.51
C ARG A 71 2.21 -16.23 -1.12
N GLU A 72 2.92 -15.20 -1.55
CA GLU A 72 4.23 -15.30 -2.20
C GLU A 72 5.30 -14.53 -1.40
N GLU A 73 5.24 -14.59 -0.06
CA GLU A 73 6.11 -13.81 0.83
C GLU A 73 7.60 -14.04 0.55
N LYS A 74 7.97 -15.27 0.16
CA LYS A 74 9.35 -15.65 -0.18
C LYS A 74 9.93 -14.84 -1.34
N LYS A 75 9.08 -14.35 -2.25
CA LYS A 75 9.51 -13.57 -3.41
C LYS A 75 10.04 -12.18 -3.06
N ILE A 76 9.92 -11.76 -1.79
CA ILE A 76 10.52 -10.50 -1.34
C ILE A 76 12.02 -10.47 -1.62
N ILE A 77 12.70 -11.62 -1.50
CA ILE A 77 14.14 -11.75 -1.78
C ILE A 77 14.44 -11.27 -3.21
N ALA A 78 13.65 -11.68 -4.19
CA ALA A 78 13.84 -11.29 -5.58
C ALA A 78 13.69 -9.76 -5.78
N PHE A 79 12.72 -9.12 -5.11
CA PHE A 79 12.60 -7.66 -5.14
C PHE A 79 13.79 -6.96 -4.48
N LEU A 80 14.25 -7.48 -3.34
CA LEU A 80 15.37 -6.90 -2.62
C LEU A 80 16.68 -7.04 -3.41
N GLU A 81 16.93 -8.20 -4.00
CA GLU A 81 18.10 -8.44 -4.87
C GLU A 81 18.08 -7.56 -6.11
N HIS A 82 16.91 -7.40 -6.75
CA HIS A 82 16.78 -6.63 -7.98
C HIS A 82 16.88 -5.11 -7.74
N TYR A 83 16.38 -4.59 -6.62
CA TYR A 83 16.23 -3.14 -6.43
C TYR A 83 17.09 -2.51 -5.34
N LEU A 84 17.47 -3.22 -4.27
CA LEU A 84 18.33 -2.62 -3.23
C LEU A 84 19.80 -2.48 -3.64
N GLN A 85 20.18 -3.05 -4.79
CA GLN A 85 21.48 -2.75 -5.41
C GLN A 85 21.51 -1.37 -6.08
N SER A 86 20.35 -0.72 -6.25
CA SER A 86 20.24 0.65 -6.75
C SER A 86 20.13 1.65 -5.59
N ASP A 87 20.52 2.92 -5.81
CA ASP A 87 20.57 3.98 -4.77
C ASP A 87 19.25 4.22 -4.00
N SER A 88 18.12 3.65 -4.46
CA SER A 88 16.85 3.71 -3.74
C SER A 88 16.74 2.60 -2.69
N GLN A 89 17.03 2.94 -1.43
CA GLN A 89 16.78 2.05 -0.29
C GLN A 89 15.28 1.87 0.06
N ASN A 90 14.37 2.46 -0.72
CA ASN A 90 12.93 2.43 -0.46
C ASN A 90 12.20 1.75 -1.63
N LEU A 91 11.92 0.46 -1.48
CA LEU A 91 11.21 -0.36 -2.45
C LEU A 91 9.79 0.15 -2.76
N ASP A 92 9.06 0.60 -1.75
CA ASP A 92 7.70 1.11 -1.87
C ASP A 92 7.64 2.43 -2.66
N SER A 93 8.75 3.17 -2.77
CA SER A 93 8.83 4.36 -3.61
C SER A 93 8.68 4.08 -5.11
N ARG A 94 8.84 2.81 -5.50
CA ARG A 94 8.65 2.34 -6.88
C ARG A 94 7.22 1.96 -7.22
N LEU A 95 6.35 1.87 -6.22
CA LEU A 95 4.95 1.56 -6.48
C LEU A 95 4.26 2.76 -7.16
N PRO A 96 3.33 2.52 -8.10
CA PRO A 96 2.94 1.20 -8.63
C PRO A 96 3.97 0.64 -9.64
N PHE A 97 4.21 -0.66 -9.58
CA PHE A 97 4.97 -1.36 -10.62
C PHE A 97 4.10 -1.61 -11.85
N SER A 98 4.68 -1.45 -13.04
CA SER A 98 4.06 -1.94 -14.26
C SER A 98 4.06 -3.47 -14.31
N LYS A 99 3.13 -4.06 -15.06
CA LYS A 99 3.07 -5.51 -15.23
C LYS A 99 4.36 -6.06 -15.85
N SER A 100 4.92 -5.36 -16.84
CA SER A 100 6.19 -5.73 -17.48
C SER A 100 7.37 -5.69 -16.50
N GLU A 101 7.43 -4.72 -15.57
CA GLU A 101 8.47 -4.71 -14.53
C GLU A 101 8.34 -5.92 -13.60
N LEU A 102 7.11 -6.23 -13.16
CA LEU A 102 6.85 -7.36 -12.27
C LEU A 102 7.25 -8.69 -12.92
N GLU A 103 6.99 -8.86 -14.22
CA GLU A 103 7.36 -10.07 -14.98
C GLU A 103 8.89 -10.26 -15.10
N THR A 104 9.70 -9.24 -14.83
CA THR A 104 11.17 -9.40 -14.74
C THR A 104 11.64 -10.03 -13.42
N ILE A 105 10.76 -10.09 -12.42
CA ILE A 105 11.07 -10.51 -11.03
C ILE A 105 10.25 -11.74 -10.63
N LEU A 106 9.02 -11.81 -11.11
CA LEU A 106 8.00 -12.79 -10.76
C LEU A 106 7.56 -13.56 -11.99
N SER A 107 7.01 -14.76 -11.77
CA SER A 107 6.33 -15.48 -12.85
C SER A 107 5.08 -14.72 -13.31
N PRO A 108 4.63 -14.87 -14.57
CA PRO A 108 3.55 -14.06 -15.13
C PRO A 108 2.22 -14.11 -14.35
N ASP A 109 1.91 -15.26 -13.76
CA ASP A 109 0.75 -15.47 -12.89
C ASP A 109 0.85 -14.64 -11.60
N VAL A 110 1.96 -14.78 -10.87
CA VAL A 110 2.22 -14.03 -9.63
C VAL A 110 2.33 -12.53 -9.89
N ALA A 111 2.95 -12.13 -11.01
CA ALA A 111 3.03 -10.75 -11.45
C ALA A 111 1.64 -10.14 -11.68
N SER A 112 0.72 -10.91 -12.28
CA SER A 112 -0.65 -10.44 -12.51
C SER A 112 -1.42 -10.26 -11.19
N GLU A 113 -1.33 -11.22 -10.27
CA GLU A 113 -1.98 -11.10 -8.96
C GLU A 113 -1.41 -9.94 -8.13
N PHE A 114 -0.08 -9.77 -8.12
CA PHE A 114 0.56 -8.64 -7.48
C PHE A 114 0.07 -7.31 -8.07
N TYR A 115 0.02 -7.24 -9.42
CA TYR A 115 -0.38 -6.04 -10.14
C TYR A 115 -1.80 -5.60 -9.77
N GLU A 116 -2.71 -6.54 -9.50
CA GLU A 116 -4.07 -6.24 -9.07
C GLU A 116 -4.13 -5.77 -7.62
N HIS A 117 -3.38 -6.40 -6.72
CA HIS A 117 -3.43 -6.10 -5.28
C HIS A 117 -2.64 -4.86 -4.85
N GLN A 118 -1.64 -4.42 -5.61
CA GLN A 118 -0.84 -3.25 -5.23
C GLN A 118 -1.69 -1.98 -5.07
N TRP A 119 -2.75 -1.83 -5.86
CA TRP A 119 -3.63 -0.65 -5.84
C TRP A 119 -4.37 -0.49 -4.51
N GLU A 120 -4.63 -1.60 -3.81
CA GLU A 120 -5.24 -1.58 -2.47
C GLU A 120 -4.31 -0.96 -1.41
N LEU A 121 -2.99 -0.99 -1.63
CA LEU A 121 -1.96 -0.61 -0.67
C LEU A 121 -1.39 0.79 -0.90
N ILE A 122 -1.68 1.38 -2.06
CA ILE A 122 -1.18 2.70 -2.48
C ILE A 122 -2.29 3.75 -2.61
N ALA A 123 -3.41 3.55 -1.93
CA ALA A 123 -4.47 4.55 -1.86
C ALA A 123 -3.88 5.94 -1.47
N PRO A 124 -4.26 7.03 -2.16
CA PRO A 124 -3.62 8.32 -1.95
C PRO A 124 -3.83 8.90 -0.55
N VAL A 125 -2.76 9.42 0.06
CA VAL A 125 -2.83 10.22 1.28
C VAL A 125 -2.98 11.71 0.92
N PHE A 126 -4.08 12.30 1.37
CA PHE A 126 -4.39 13.71 1.14
C PHE A 126 -3.70 14.59 2.17
N THR A 127 -3.09 15.68 1.72
CA THR A 127 -2.41 16.65 2.59
C THR A 127 -3.05 18.02 2.42
N HIS A 128 -2.82 18.92 3.38
CA HIS A 128 -3.32 20.30 3.36
C HIS A 128 -2.87 21.12 2.13
N ARG A 129 -1.90 20.63 1.35
CA ARG A 129 -1.47 21.28 0.12
C ARG A 129 -2.49 20.96 -0.98
N LEU A 130 -3.33 21.95 -1.29
CA LEU A 130 -4.32 21.95 -2.37
C LEU A 130 -3.68 22.04 -3.75
N LEU A 131 -2.67 21.23 -4.01
CA LEU A 131 -2.13 21.09 -5.37
C LEU A 131 -3.12 20.26 -6.17
N HIS A 132 -3.46 20.75 -7.37
CA HIS A 132 -4.17 19.95 -8.34
C HIS A 132 -3.37 18.67 -8.62
N ARG A 133 -4.00 17.51 -8.46
CA ARG A 133 -3.38 16.21 -8.71
C ARG A 133 -4.15 15.50 -9.82
N ASN A 134 -3.43 15.05 -10.84
CA ASN A 134 -3.94 14.06 -11.77
C ASN A 134 -3.74 12.69 -11.13
N ILE A 135 -4.84 12.06 -10.73
CA ILE A 135 -4.83 10.72 -10.14
C ILE A 135 -5.29 9.74 -11.23
N PRO A 136 -4.45 8.76 -11.63
CA PRO A 136 -4.85 7.73 -12.59
C PRO A 136 -6.06 6.93 -12.10
N ILE A 137 -6.86 6.40 -13.03
CA ILE A 137 -8.13 5.73 -12.73
C ILE A 137 -7.96 4.42 -11.94
N GLU A 138 -6.78 3.83 -12.01
CA GLU A 138 -6.41 2.60 -11.33
C GLU A 138 -6.32 2.82 -9.81
N PHE A 139 -5.97 4.02 -9.37
CA PHE A 139 -5.88 4.34 -7.95
C PHE A 139 -7.23 4.22 -7.25
N ILE A 140 -7.19 3.67 -6.05
CA ILE A 140 -8.35 3.56 -5.18
C ILE A 140 -8.42 4.81 -4.32
N LEU A 141 -9.44 5.63 -4.55
CA LEU A 141 -9.68 6.80 -3.71
C LEU A 141 -10.22 6.33 -2.34
N PRO A 142 -9.59 6.71 -1.22
CA PRO A 142 -9.98 6.29 0.13
C PRO A 142 -11.17 7.08 0.68
N PHE A 143 -12.19 7.28 -0.15
CA PHE A 143 -13.42 7.97 0.20
C PHE A 143 -14.42 6.92 0.69
N VAL A 144 -14.72 6.89 1.98
CA VAL A 144 -15.67 5.90 2.55
C VAL A 144 -17.13 6.29 2.30
N GLU A 145 -17.37 7.58 2.10
CA GLU A 145 -18.65 8.11 1.64
C GLU A 145 -18.39 9.12 0.51
N SER A 146 -19.30 9.18 -0.44
CA SER A 146 -19.26 10.13 -1.54
C SER A 146 -20.68 10.54 -1.91
N ARG A 147 -20.95 11.85 -1.91
CA ARG A 147 -22.25 12.43 -2.26
C ARG A 147 -22.06 13.56 -3.23
N ARG A 148 -22.72 13.48 -4.39
CA ARG A 148 -22.75 14.60 -5.34
C ARG A 148 -23.48 15.78 -4.72
N ILE A 149 -22.83 16.94 -4.68
CA ILE A 149 -23.40 18.19 -4.13
C ILE A 149 -23.65 19.24 -5.21
N GLY A 150 -23.17 19.02 -6.43
CA GLY A 150 -23.41 19.92 -7.55
C GLY A 150 -22.61 19.51 -8.79
N GLY A 151 -22.66 20.36 -9.81
CA GLY A 151 -21.89 20.20 -11.04
C GLY A 151 -22.24 21.29 -12.05
N GLY A 152 -21.39 21.44 -13.06
CA GLY A 152 -21.56 22.37 -14.18
C GLY A 152 -20.91 21.82 -15.45
N GLY A 153 -20.81 22.66 -16.50
CA GLY A 153 -20.29 22.23 -17.81
C GLY A 153 -18.83 21.73 -17.81
N PHE A 154 -18.09 21.96 -16.72
CA PHE A 154 -16.68 21.61 -16.57
C PHE A 154 -16.43 20.52 -15.51
N GLY A 155 -17.48 19.95 -14.92
CA GLY A 155 -17.34 18.82 -14.01
C GLY A 155 -18.37 18.77 -12.89
N ASP A 156 -18.25 17.73 -12.08
CA ASP A 156 -19.09 17.44 -10.93
C ASP A 156 -18.37 17.73 -9.62
N VAL A 157 -19.14 18.08 -8.59
CA VAL A 157 -18.64 18.38 -7.26
C VAL A 157 -19.23 17.38 -6.27
N TYR A 158 -18.35 16.78 -5.47
CA TYR A 158 -18.71 15.77 -4.47
C TYR A 158 -18.24 16.19 -3.09
N GLU A 159 -19.07 15.92 -2.08
CA GLU A 159 -18.68 15.87 -0.69
C GLU A 159 -18.27 14.43 -0.35
N VAL A 160 -17.11 14.26 0.28
CA VAL A 160 -16.53 12.94 0.57
C VAL A 160 -16.09 12.85 2.02
N VAL A 161 -16.15 11.65 2.58
CA VAL A 161 -15.59 11.34 3.90
C VAL A 161 -14.31 10.54 3.70
N ILE A 162 -13.21 11.00 4.31
CA ILE A 162 -11.89 10.37 4.24
C ILE A 162 -11.53 9.86 5.63
N THR A 163 -11.04 8.62 5.73
CA THR A 163 -10.57 8.07 7.02
C THR A 163 -9.31 8.79 7.52
N ALA A 164 -9.12 8.87 8.84
CA ALA A 164 -7.98 9.53 9.47
C ALA A 164 -6.60 9.03 8.96
N GLY A 165 -6.49 7.74 8.58
CA GLY A 165 -5.26 7.19 8.02
C GLY A 165 -4.89 7.78 6.65
N HIS A 166 -5.83 8.38 5.91
CA HIS A 166 -5.61 8.87 4.54
C HIS A 166 -5.65 10.39 4.41
N HIS A 167 -5.64 11.12 5.52
CA HIS A 167 -5.49 12.56 5.47
C HIS A 167 -4.55 13.12 6.55
N LYS A 168 -3.90 14.24 6.22
CA LYS A 168 -3.11 15.05 7.17
C LYS A 168 -3.68 16.47 7.28
N PHE A 169 -5.02 16.56 7.28
CA PHE A 169 -5.72 17.80 7.58
C PHE A 169 -5.47 18.15 9.05
N LYS A 170 -5.07 19.40 9.32
CA LYS A 170 -5.08 19.90 10.69
C LYS A 170 -6.54 20.19 11.05
N ASP A 171 -6.94 19.90 12.29
CA ASP A 171 -8.22 20.39 12.79
C ASP A 171 -8.27 21.91 12.61
N ILE A 172 -9.27 22.39 11.88
CA ILE A 172 -9.43 23.83 11.59
C ILE A 172 -9.89 24.59 12.87
N ASN A 173 -10.06 23.90 14.00
CA ASN A 173 -10.53 24.49 15.25
C ASN A 173 -9.41 24.72 16.27
N THR A 174 -8.72 25.86 16.16
CA THR A 174 -8.40 26.73 17.32
C THR A 174 -7.86 28.09 16.86
N THR A 175 -8.73 28.91 16.30
CA THR A 175 -8.74 30.35 16.64
C THR A 175 -10.19 30.83 16.51
N LYS A 176 -10.97 30.63 17.58
CA LYS A 176 -12.13 31.48 17.83
C LYS A 176 -11.70 32.47 18.91
N VAL A 177 -11.74 33.74 18.50
CA VAL A 177 -11.62 35.00 19.25
C VAL A 177 -10.21 35.35 19.72
#